data_AF-A0A925FZI2-F1
#
_entry.id   AF-A0A925FZI2-F1
#
_cell.length_a   1.000
_cell.length_b   1.000
_cell.length_c   1.000
_cell.angle_alpha   90.00
_cell.angle_beta   90.00
_cell.angle_gamma   90.00
#
_symmetry.space_group_name_H-M   'P 1'
#
loop_
_entity.id
_entity.type
_entity.pdbx_description
1 polymer ?
#
loop_
_entity_poly.entity_id
_entity_poly.type
_entity_poly.pdbx_seq_one_letter_code
_entity_poly.pdbx_strand_id
1 'polypeptide(L)'
;MNTRRTIIATLTLALVALAVACGATDSGPNSPSGVSKRFIEAARSKDVNTFKSLLSKASLASIEKDAKEAGMTADAMIKRVLEQDLFKTSGEIEIRNEKIAGDKATVEIKDDKGKWSENELVKEDGNWRVSIV
;
A
#
# COMPACT_ATOMS: atom_id res chain seq x y z
N MET A 1 55.45 -28.49 -30.55
CA MET A 1 55.48 -27.62 -31.75
C MET A 1 54.55 -28.22 -32.77
N ASN A 2 53.44 -27.56 -33.10
CA ASN A 2 52.71 -27.64 -34.38
C ASN A 2 51.52 -26.67 -34.37
N THR A 3 51.66 -25.67 -35.23
CA THR A 3 50.86 -24.46 -35.43
C THR A 3 49.70 -24.71 -36.39
N ARG A 4 48.57 -23.99 -36.23
CA ARG A 4 47.68 -23.40 -37.27
C ARG A 4 46.40 -22.89 -36.59
N ARG A 5 46.28 -21.59 -36.30
CA ARG A 5 45.62 -20.55 -37.11
C ARG A 5 44.18 -20.91 -37.52
N THR A 6 43.17 -20.19 -37.00
CA THR A 6 42.23 -19.30 -37.76
C THR A 6 40.99 -18.93 -36.92
N ILE A 7 40.90 -17.64 -36.55
CA ILE A 7 39.75 -16.71 -36.56
C ILE A 7 38.33 -17.31 -36.63
N ILE A 8 37.47 -17.04 -35.63
CA ILE A 8 36.04 -16.65 -35.82
C ILE A 8 35.64 -15.66 -34.71
N ALA A 9 35.09 -14.53 -35.15
CA ALA A 9 34.58 -13.43 -34.37
C ALA A 9 33.13 -13.67 -33.90
N THR A 10 32.66 -12.80 -32.99
CA THR A 10 31.25 -12.42 -32.72
C THR A 10 30.29 -13.47 -32.15
N LEU A 11 29.81 -13.26 -30.92
CA LEU A 11 28.43 -12.77 -30.68
C LEU A 11 28.19 -12.48 -29.18
N THR A 12 27.88 -11.23 -28.86
CA THR A 12 27.21 -10.80 -27.64
C THR A 12 25.86 -11.49 -27.48
N LEU A 13 25.56 -12.02 -26.30
CA LEU A 13 24.17 -12.18 -25.86
C LEU A 13 24.05 -11.80 -24.38
N ALA A 14 23.54 -10.59 -24.15
CA ALA A 14 23.14 -10.09 -22.86
C ALA A 14 22.05 -11.01 -22.28
N LEU A 15 22.36 -11.68 -21.17
CA LEU A 15 21.35 -12.37 -20.38
C LEU A 15 20.67 -11.31 -19.47
N VAL A 16 19.77 -10.53 -20.07
CA VAL A 16 18.80 -9.77 -19.29
C VAL A 16 17.84 -10.80 -18.72
N ALA A 17 18.04 -11.18 -17.47
CA ALA A 17 17.04 -11.90 -16.70
C ALA A 17 15.85 -10.97 -16.51
N LEU A 18 14.86 -11.07 -17.42
CA LEU A 18 13.51 -10.58 -17.14
C LEU A 18 12.99 -11.43 -15.99
N ALA A 19 13.06 -10.88 -14.77
CA ALA A 19 12.23 -11.32 -13.67
C ALA A 19 10.78 -11.03 -14.07
N VAL A 20 10.14 -12.00 -14.72
CA VAL A 20 8.68 -12.05 -14.82
C VAL A 20 8.20 -12.31 -13.40
N ALA A 21 8.06 -11.24 -12.63
CA ALA A 21 7.33 -11.27 -11.37
C ALA A 21 5.87 -11.52 -11.76
N CYS A 22 5.51 -12.79 -11.82
CA CYS A 22 4.15 -13.24 -11.99
C CYS A 22 3.34 -12.63 -10.84
N GLY A 23 2.56 -11.60 -11.14
CA GLY A 23 1.65 -10.95 -10.21
C GLY A 23 0.53 -11.91 -9.83
N ALA A 24 0.82 -12.85 -8.94
CA ALA A 24 -0.20 -13.42 -8.08
C ALA A 24 -0.61 -12.27 -7.16
N THR A 25 -1.76 -11.66 -7.44
CA THR A 25 -2.47 -10.81 -6.49
C THR A 25 -2.78 -11.68 -5.27
N ASP A 26 -1.88 -11.65 -4.29
CA ASP A 26 -2.12 -12.22 -2.99
C ASP A 26 -3.40 -11.56 -2.47
N SER A 27 -4.47 -12.33 -2.33
CA SER A 27 -5.75 -11.83 -1.81
C SER A 27 -5.83 -12.02 -0.30
N GLY A 28 -4.71 -12.35 0.34
CA GLY A 28 -4.61 -12.61 1.77
C GLY A 28 -4.74 -11.34 2.63
N PRO A 29 -4.93 -11.52 3.95
CA PRO A 29 -5.10 -10.40 4.89
C PRO A 29 -3.88 -9.47 4.98
N ASN A 30 -2.71 -9.94 4.52
CA ASN A 30 -1.46 -9.18 4.50
C ASN A 30 -1.14 -8.58 3.13
N SER A 31 -2.02 -8.71 2.13
CA SER A 31 -1.84 -8.02 0.85
C SER A 31 -2.26 -6.55 0.94
N PRO A 32 -1.90 -5.71 -0.05
CA PRO A 32 -2.38 -4.34 -0.09
C PRO A 32 -3.91 -4.23 0.04
N SER A 33 -4.66 -5.06 -0.69
CA SER A 33 -6.12 -5.11 -0.62
C SER A 33 -6.61 -5.55 0.76
N GLY A 34 -5.98 -6.57 1.36
CA GLY A 34 -6.31 -7.04 2.71
C GLY A 34 -6.07 -5.97 3.78
N VAL A 35 -4.97 -5.23 3.68
CA VAL A 35 -4.65 -4.12 4.58
C VAL A 35 -5.61 -2.95 4.41
N SER A 36 -5.94 -2.56 3.16
CA SER A 36 -6.93 -1.50 2.90
C SER A 36 -8.32 -1.86 3.41
N LYS A 37 -8.74 -3.12 3.27
CA LYS A 37 -10.01 -3.59 3.83
C LYS A 37 -10.03 -3.43 5.35
N ARG A 38 -8.99 -3.93 6.05
CA ARG A 38 -8.87 -3.81 7.51
C ARG A 38 -8.80 -2.36 7.97
N PHE A 39 -8.16 -1.48 7.20
CA PHE A 39 -8.10 -0.05 7.50
C PHE A 39 -9.48 0.60 7.49
N ILE A 40 -10.29 0.28 6.48
CA ILE A 40 -11.69 0.75 6.39
C ILE A 40 -12.56 0.15 7.50
N GLU A 41 -12.41 -1.14 7.79
CA GLU A 41 -13.13 -1.80 8.88
C GLU A 41 -12.80 -1.19 10.25
N ALA A 42 -11.52 -0.91 10.51
CA ALA A 42 -11.06 -0.21 11.70
C ALA A 42 -11.67 1.20 11.78
N ALA A 43 -11.72 1.90 10.66
CA ALA A 43 -12.32 3.22 10.62
C ALA A 43 -13.83 3.20 10.93
N ARG A 44 -14.59 2.29 10.31
CA ARG A 44 -16.03 2.09 10.54
C ARG A 44 -16.35 1.74 12.00
N SER A 45 -15.52 0.88 12.59
CA SER A 45 -15.67 0.44 13.97
C SER A 45 -15.08 1.42 14.98
N LYS A 46 -14.52 2.53 14.52
CA LYS A 46 -13.83 3.55 15.34
C LYS A 46 -12.69 2.95 16.18
N ASP A 47 -12.05 1.89 15.67
CA ASP A 47 -10.90 1.25 16.29
C ASP A 47 -9.64 2.06 16.01
N VAL A 48 -9.38 3.03 16.89
CA VAL A 48 -8.23 3.93 16.83
C VAL A 48 -6.91 3.15 16.80
N ASN A 49 -6.80 2.07 17.56
CA ASN A 49 -5.55 1.31 17.68
C ASN A 49 -5.24 0.56 16.39
N THR A 50 -6.22 -0.17 15.85
CA THR A 50 -6.04 -0.88 14.59
C THR A 50 -5.82 0.10 13.44
N PHE A 51 -6.61 1.18 13.37
CA PHE A 51 -6.47 2.22 12.35
C PHE A 51 -5.05 2.80 12.36
N LYS A 52 -4.57 3.24 13.53
CA LYS A 52 -3.22 3.77 13.72
C LYS A 52 -2.13 2.77 13.33
N SER A 53 -2.30 1.49 13.68
CA SER A 53 -1.31 0.44 13.38
C SER A 53 -1.15 0.14 11.88
N LEU A 54 -2.14 0.50 11.07
CA LEU A 54 -2.16 0.25 9.63
C LEU A 54 -1.62 1.43 8.82
N LEU A 55 -1.41 2.59 9.44
CA LEU A 55 -0.85 3.77 8.79
C LEU A 55 0.67 3.67 8.61
N SER A 56 1.18 4.28 7.54
CA SER A 56 2.63 4.42 7.32
C SER A 56 3.26 5.31 8.37
N LYS A 57 4.57 5.14 8.61
CA LYS A 57 5.33 6.02 9.52
C LYS A 57 5.21 7.49 9.12
N ALA A 58 5.23 7.78 7.81
CA ALA A 58 5.06 9.14 7.29
C ALA A 58 3.66 9.72 7.59
N SER A 59 2.61 8.91 7.42
CA SER A 59 1.24 9.31 7.74
C SER A 59 1.07 9.58 9.24
N LEU A 60 1.63 8.71 10.09
CA LEU A 60 1.63 8.90 11.54
C LEU A 60 2.36 10.18 11.95
N ALA A 61 3.54 10.45 11.36
CA ALA A 61 4.29 11.67 11.64
C ALA A 61 3.52 12.93 11.23
N SER A 62 2.78 12.90 10.12
CA SER A 62 1.91 14.01 9.71
C SER A 62 0.77 14.22 10.70
N ILE A 63 0.07 13.15 11.10
CA ILE A 63 -0.99 13.23 12.12
C ILE A 63 -0.44 13.76 13.45
N GLU A 64 0.73 13.29 13.89
CA GLU A 64 1.36 13.75 15.13
C GLU A 64 1.70 15.25 15.08
N LYS A 65 2.20 15.72 13.93
CA LYS A 65 2.45 17.13 13.69
C LYS A 65 1.15 17.94 13.77
N ASP A 66 0.13 17.54 13.03
CA ASP A 66 -1.16 18.22 12.99
C ASP A 66 -1.82 18.23 14.37
N ALA A 67 -1.75 17.11 15.10
CA ALA A 67 -2.28 17.00 16.45
C ALA A 67 -1.56 17.94 17.42
N LYS A 68 -0.24 18.03 17.32
CA LYS A 68 0.56 18.97 18.12
C LYS A 68 0.19 20.42 17.82
N GLU A 69 0.03 20.79 16.55
CA GLU A 69 -0.41 22.13 16.13
C GLU A 69 -1.82 22.45 16.65
N ALA A 70 -2.70 21.45 16.72
CA ALA A 70 -4.04 21.56 17.28
C ALA A 70 -4.11 21.42 18.82
N GLY A 71 -2.97 21.26 19.51
CA GLY A 71 -2.91 21.13 20.96
C GLY A 71 -3.52 19.85 21.53
N MET A 72 -3.51 18.74 20.77
CA MET A 72 -4.06 17.44 21.17
C MET A 72 -3.10 16.27 20.87
N THR A 73 -3.46 15.08 21.32
CA THR A 73 -2.70 13.85 21.00
C THR A 73 -3.09 13.32 19.62
N ALA A 74 -2.18 12.57 18.98
CA ALA A 74 -2.47 11.88 17.72
C ALA A 74 -3.70 10.98 17.83
N ASP A 75 -3.86 10.26 18.95
CA ASP A 75 -5.02 9.39 19.17
C ASP A 75 -6.33 10.18 19.27
N ALA A 76 -6.32 11.36 19.92
CA ALA A 76 -7.47 12.25 19.96
C ALA A 76 -7.82 12.81 18.58
N MET A 77 -6.81 13.14 17.78
CA MET A 77 -6.99 13.57 16.40
C MET A 77 -7.57 12.45 15.52
N ILE A 78 -6.99 11.25 15.57
CA ILE A 78 -7.50 10.07 14.84
C ILE A 78 -8.94 9.81 15.24
N LYS A 79 -9.24 9.78 16.55
CA LYS A 79 -10.61 9.60 17.04
C LYS A 79 -11.57 10.63 16.45
N ARG A 80 -11.19 11.91 16.44
CA ARG A 80 -11.99 13.00 15.85
C ARG A 80 -12.24 12.79 14.35
N VAL A 81 -11.23 12.32 13.60
CA VAL A 81 -11.36 11.99 12.18
C VAL A 81 -12.31 10.81 11.96
N LEU A 82 -12.18 9.75 12.78
CA LEU A 82 -13.06 8.58 12.71
C LEU A 82 -14.51 8.91 13.10
N GLU A 83 -14.74 9.91 13.94
CA GLU A 83 -16.07 10.42 14.28
C GLU A 83 -16.74 11.20 13.14
N GLN A 84 -15.99 11.65 12.13
CA GLN A 84 -16.54 12.36 10.97
C GLN A 84 -17.06 11.41 9.87
N ASP A 85 -16.99 10.10 10.08
CA ASP A 85 -17.46 9.06 9.14
C ASP A 85 -16.97 9.29 7.70
N LEU A 86 -15.71 9.72 7.56
CA LEU A 86 -15.11 10.07 6.26
C LEU A 86 -15.01 8.87 5.30
N PHE A 87 -15.05 7.65 5.84
CA PHE A 87 -15.06 6.40 5.10
C PHE A 87 -16.50 6.09 4.70
N LYS A 88 -16.99 6.78 3.66
CA LYS A 88 -18.35 6.70 3.11
C LYS A 88 -18.59 5.40 2.34
N THR A 89 -18.42 4.30 3.05
CA THR A 89 -18.73 2.96 2.61
C THR A 89 -19.56 2.36 3.73
N SER A 90 -20.86 2.21 3.55
CA SER A 90 -21.81 1.64 4.52
C SER A 90 -22.13 0.17 4.22
N GLY A 91 -21.90 -0.27 2.98
CA GLY A 91 -22.11 -1.64 2.52
C GLY A 91 -20.88 -2.54 2.55
N GLU A 92 -20.88 -3.57 1.71
CA GLU A 92 -19.71 -4.41 1.45
C GLU A 92 -18.52 -3.56 0.94
N ILE A 93 -17.32 -3.84 1.44
CA ILE A 93 -16.12 -3.12 1.00
C ILE A 93 -15.65 -3.73 -0.31
N GLU A 94 -15.91 -3.04 -1.42
CA GLU A 94 -15.43 -3.45 -2.75
C GLU A 94 -14.04 -2.87 -3.02
N ILE A 95 -13.06 -3.75 -3.26
CA ILE A 95 -11.66 -3.41 -3.59
C ILE A 95 -11.26 -4.13 -4.87
N ARG A 96 -10.50 -3.45 -5.74
CA ARG A 96 -9.99 -4.04 -7.00
C ARG A 96 -8.68 -3.42 -7.44
N ASN A 97 -8.17 -3.89 -8.59
CA ASN A 97 -7.05 -3.30 -9.33
C ASN A 97 -5.80 -3.10 -8.47
N GLU A 98 -5.49 -4.07 -7.61
CA GLU A 98 -4.25 -4.07 -6.85
C GLU A 98 -3.05 -4.09 -7.80
N LYS A 99 -2.14 -3.13 -7.61
CA LYS A 99 -0.89 -3.01 -8.36
C LYS A 99 0.24 -2.87 -7.36
N ILE A 100 1.23 -3.75 -7.46
CA ILE A 100 2.44 -3.72 -6.61
C ILE A 100 3.64 -3.35 -7.48
N ALA A 101 4.39 -2.34 -7.03
CA ALA A 101 5.63 -1.88 -7.65
C ALA A 101 6.72 -1.74 -6.58
N GLY A 102 7.44 -2.83 -6.32
CA GLY A 102 8.43 -2.90 -5.25
C GLY A 102 7.78 -2.71 -3.88
N ASP A 103 8.20 -1.66 -3.17
CA ASP A 103 7.69 -1.31 -1.84
C ASP A 103 6.50 -0.32 -1.88
N LYS A 104 5.88 -0.12 -3.04
CA LYS A 104 4.66 0.67 -3.20
C LYS A 104 3.54 -0.19 -3.78
N ALA A 105 2.31 0.12 -3.40
CA ALA A 105 1.14 -0.48 -4.00
C ALA A 105 -0.01 0.53 -4.12
N THR A 106 -0.90 0.29 -5.07
CA THR A 106 -2.18 0.98 -5.16
C THR A 106 -3.30 -0.03 -5.22
N VAL A 107 -4.45 0.32 -4.65
CA VAL A 107 -5.71 -0.42 -4.80
C VAL A 107 -6.83 0.57 -5.06
N GLU A 108 -7.86 0.16 -5.80
CA GLU A 108 -9.07 0.97 -5.99
C GLU A 108 -10.15 0.54 -5.01
N ILE A 109 -10.81 1.51 -4.38
CA ILE A 109 -11.86 1.30 -3.39
C ILE A 109 -13.11 2.05 -3.86
N LYS A 110 -14.26 1.40 -3.74
CA LYS A 110 -15.56 1.98 -4.12
C LYS A 110 -16.24 2.64 -2.92
N ASP A 111 -16.67 3.88 -3.08
CA ASP A 111 -17.52 4.57 -2.11
C ASP A 111 -19.01 4.23 -2.30
N ASP A 112 -19.85 4.68 -1.37
CA ASP A 112 -21.31 4.49 -1.39
C ASP A 112 -22.00 5.16 -2.59
N LYS A 113 -21.33 6.09 -3.27
CA LYS A 113 -21.81 6.72 -4.51
C LYS A 113 -21.39 5.92 -5.75
N GLY A 114 -20.71 4.78 -5.57
CA GLY A 114 -20.19 3.95 -6.65
C GLY A 114 -18.93 4.51 -7.31
N LYS A 115 -18.32 5.56 -6.74
CA LYS A 115 -17.08 6.14 -7.26
C LYS A 115 -15.90 5.31 -6.77
N TRP A 116 -15.01 4.98 -7.71
CA TRP A 116 -13.72 4.37 -7.40
C TRP A 116 -12.67 5.43 -7.14
N SER A 117 -11.89 5.25 -6.07
CA SER A 117 -10.72 6.07 -5.73
C SER A 117 -9.53 5.18 -5.42
N GLU A 118 -8.35 5.60 -5.86
CA GLU A 118 -7.10 4.93 -5.50
C GLU A 118 -6.75 5.18 -4.03
N ASN A 119 -6.30 4.14 -3.37
CA ASN A 119 -5.69 4.16 -2.04
C ASN A 119 -4.25 3.67 -2.18
N GLU A 120 -3.32 4.43 -1.62
CA GLU A 120 -1.89 4.16 -1.73
C GLU A 120 -1.37 3.43 -0.49
N LEU A 121 -0.44 2.50 -0.73
CA LEU A 121 0.23 1.76 0.33
C LEU A 121 1.73 1.72 0.10
N VAL A 122 2.46 1.67 1.21
CA VAL A 122 3.92 1.50 1.25
C VAL A 122 4.26 0.27 2.09
N LYS A 123 5.33 -0.41 1.72
CA LYS A 123 5.86 -1.55 2.48
C LYS A 123 6.92 -1.07 3.44
N GLU A 124 6.68 -1.28 4.73
CA GLU A 124 7.58 -0.92 5.81
C GLU A 124 7.84 -2.18 6.66
N ASP A 125 9.11 -2.54 6.85
CA ASP A 125 9.50 -3.70 7.65
C ASP A 125 8.78 -5.00 7.22
N GLY A 126 8.62 -5.18 5.90
CA GLY A 126 7.94 -6.33 5.30
C GLY A 126 6.40 -6.29 5.34
N ASN A 127 5.81 -5.26 5.94
CA ASN A 127 4.36 -5.13 6.11
C ASN A 127 3.80 -3.96 5.29
N TRP A 128 2.64 -4.13 4.66
CA TRP A 128 1.96 -3.02 3.99
C TRP A 128 1.33 -2.06 5.01
N ARG A 129 1.36 -0.78 4.67
CA ARG A 129 0.83 0.34 5.44
C ARG A 129 0.14 1.32 4.50
N VAL A 130 -0.98 1.89 4.93
CA VAL A 130 -1.74 2.89 4.17
C VAL A 130 -1.01 4.24 4.24
N SER A 131 -0.83 4.88 3.08
CA SER A 131 -0.29 6.23 2.96
C SER A 131 -1.43 7.22 2.70
N ILE A 132 -1.54 8.24 3.54
CA ILE A 132 -2.55 9.33 3.41
C ILE A 132 -1.89 10.71 3.29
N VAL A 133 -0.62 10.73 2.93
CA VAL A 133 0.23 11.92 2.78
C VAL A 133 0.84 11.96 1.39
#